data_AF-A0A3D5A080-F1
#
_entry.id   AF-A0A3D5A080-F1
#
_cell.length_a   1.000
_cell.length_b   1.000
_cell.length_c   1.000
_cell.angle_alpha   90.00
_cell.angle_beta   90.00
_cell.angle_gamma   90.00
#
_symmetry.space_group_name_H-M   'P 1'
#
loop_
_entity.id
_entity.type
_entity.pdbx_description
1 polymer ?
#
loop_
_entity_poly.entity_id
_entity_poly.type
_entity_poly.pdbx_seq_one_letter_code
_entity_poly.pdbx_strand_id
1 'polypeptide(L)'
;MIGQGHVYLTDWMFRPVPGMESARVLYLNELDADEALQAVWDTCTNARLTSRNLIDTAAAVLEAAKRPLSNKALGALVAHHHGEKFDAVELLRQMLADEQGRFVSLSGPSWMLASWLPKLSKTLSGLSEGDRPEPLDADIGEILTREIEEDKRRTLTAEEIQTITQLVQACHGPLTVEQIVGDVLELTPNQRKYAPAVHAVEVLLSTMQSLRRLQPGRYLRSAAVPWWARVVPETLIVPRWTIELGEGGKLRSRDVLLALEGLSESAREAATEPYYDDIGEPYVSPVVAEAPAGRITSPVLNHHYRAGTMYVRATDMEFYASDANLIPIDLRYKGHLLIGAWLNRETRLVTGLGPWFQTVLPPSGAELTIVKTDIPGEYLLEYDGETDSRTYIGKETLAELEEWAERLHGHPLSLRELCLPLMGDKGVLFDQLWAQLNFIRRVSRAQLASVLTFYNCFSYDAGRWHAVPGEGAACDESLLEHVVGRQEALTQARQGHR
;
A
#
# COMPACT_ATOMS: atom_id res chain seq x y z
N MET A 1 -11.55 7.47 18.44
CA MET A 1 -12.33 8.32 17.53
C MET A 1 -11.78 8.15 16.12
N ILE A 2 -12.63 8.05 15.10
CA ILE A 2 -12.22 7.94 13.68
C ILE A 2 -12.64 9.24 12.99
N GLY A 3 -11.68 9.94 12.37
CA GLY A 3 -11.94 11.13 11.56
C GLY A 3 -10.87 11.26 10.47
N GLN A 4 -11.29 11.43 9.20
CA GLN A 4 -10.41 11.57 8.02
C GLN A 4 -9.25 10.54 7.98
N GLY A 5 -9.55 9.25 8.16
CA GLY A 5 -8.54 8.18 8.07
C GLY A 5 -7.59 8.04 9.27
N HIS A 6 -7.76 8.82 10.34
CA HIS A 6 -6.92 8.77 11.55
C HIS A 6 -7.69 8.20 12.75
N VAL A 7 -7.00 7.41 13.58
CA VAL A 7 -7.51 6.90 14.86
C VAL A 7 -6.86 7.65 16.01
N TYR A 8 -7.66 8.34 16.81
CA TYR A 8 -7.20 9.03 18.02
C TYR A 8 -7.77 8.40 19.28
N LEU A 9 -6.91 8.20 20.29
CA LEU A 9 -7.30 7.75 21.62
C LEU A 9 -7.89 8.93 22.40
N THR A 10 -9.04 8.72 23.05
CA THR A 10 -9.71 9.73 23.87
C THR A 10 -8.93 10.11 25.12
N ASP A 11 -7.96 9.31 25.51
CA ASP A 11 -7.02 9.60 26.60
C ASP A 11 -5.97 10.66 26.23
N TRP A 12 -5.82 10.95 24.94
CA TRP A 12 -4.89 11.98 24.46
C TRP A 12 -5.52 13.37 24.38
N MET A 13 -6.80 13.51 24.69
CA MET A 13 -7.52 14.78 24.65
C MET A 13 -7.64 15.39 26.04
N PHE A 14 -7.65 16.72 26.11
CA PHE A 14 -7.97 17.43 27.33
C PHE A 14 -9.43 17.18 27.74
N ARG A 15 -9.64 16.77 28.99
CA ARG A 15 -10.97 16.57 29.56
C ARG A 15 -11.32 17.73 30.48
N PRO A 16 -12.16 18.68 30.04
CA PRO A 16 -12.67 19.71 30.94
C PRO A 16 -13.57 19.05 31.99
N VAL A 17 -13.48 19.53 33.23
CA VAL A 17 -14.41 19.12 34.30
C VAL A 17 -15.15 20.38 34.77
N PRO A 18 -16.42 20.58 34.35
CA PRO A 18 -17.18 21.78 34.71
C PRO A 18 -17.26 21.99 36.23
N GLY A 19 -17.11 23.23 36.68
CA GLY A 19 -17.17 23.60 38.10
C GLY A 19 -15.96 23.18 38.94
N MET A 20 -14.93 22.59 38.35
CA MET A 20 -13.70 22.20 39.04
C MET A 20 -12.61 23.28 38.90
N GLU A 21 -11.82 23.48 39.95
CA GLU A 21 -10.68 24.40 39.94
C GLU A 21 -9.64 24.00 38.87
N SER A 22 -9.10 24.98 38.13
CA SER A 22 -8.18 24.75 37.02
C SER A 22 -6.95 23.91 37.40
N ALA A 23 -6.36 24.13 38.58
CA ALA A 23 -5.21 23.33 39.05
C ALA A 23 -5.57 21.84 39.17
N ARG A 24 -6.78 21.52 39.64
CA ARG A 24 -7.25 20.15 39.76
C ARG A 24 -7.58 19.52 38.41
N VAL A 25 -8.12 20.31 37.47
CA VAL A 25 -8.36 19.85 36.09
C VAL A 25 -7.04 19.55 35.37
N LEU A 26 -6.01 20.38 35.55
CA LEU A 26 -4.68 20.12 34.99
C LEU A 26 -4.06 18.83 35.57
N TYR A 27 -4.14 18.63 36.88
CA TYR A 27 -3.69 17.39 37.53
C TYR A 27 -4.37 16.13 36.97
N LEU A 28 -5.71 16.15 36.82
CA LEU A 28 -6.46 15.00 36.27
C LEU A 28 -6.14 14.71 34.80
N ASN A 29 -5.58 15.70 34.08
CA ASN A 29 -5.11 15.54 32.72
C ASN A 29 -3.60 15.24 32.63
N GLU A 30 -2.90 15.08 33.76
CA GLU A 30 -1.44 14.88 33.85
C GLU A 30 -0.66 16.07 33.27
N LEU A 31 -1.18 17.28 33.44
CA LEU A 31 -0.61 18.53 32.93
C LEU A 31 -0.04 19.44 34.03
N ASP A 32 -0.19 19.08 35.30
CA ASP A 32 0.28 19.86 36.44
C ASP A 32 1.81 19.98 36.46
N ALA A 33 2.52 18.93 36.01
CA ALA A 33 3.97 18.89 35.89
C ALA A 33 4.49 19.07 34.44
N ASP A 34 3.63 19.44 33.49
CA ASP A 34 4.04 19.64 32.09
C ASP A 34 4.83 20.95 31.94
N GLU A 35 6.16 20.84 31.92
CA GLU A 35 7.07 21.99 31.79
C GLU A 35 6.80 22.81 30.51
N ALA A 36 6.37 22.17 29.42
CA ALA A 36 6.08 22.85 28.17
C ALA A 36 4.83 23.70 28.26
N LEU A 37 3.79 23.21 28.95
CA LEU A 37 2.57 23.97 29.23
C LEU A 37 2.84 25.11 30.21
N GLN A 38 3.54 24.85 31.32
CA GLN A 38 3.83 25.86 32.34
C GLN A 38 4.62 27.04 31.77
N ALA A 39 5.57 26.77 30.87
CA ALA A 39 6.37 27.80 30.21
C ALA A 39 5.55 28.78 29.35
N VAL A 40 4.38 28.36 28.87
CA VAL A 40 3.53 29.18 27.98
C VAL A 40 2.20 29.59 28.61
N TRP A 41 1.86 29.06 29.79
CA TRP A 41 0.54 29.23 30.41
C TRP A 41 0.16 30.70 30.58
N ASP A 42 1.00 31.48 31.28
CA ASP A 42 0.73 32.90 31.51
C ASP A 42 0.70 33.72 30.22
N THR A 43 1.55 33.37 29.25
CA THR A 43 1.60 34.08 27.96
C THR A 43 0.32 33.85 27.16
N CYS A 44 -0.16 32.60 27.12
CA CYS A 44 -1.33 32.21 26.35
C CYS A 44 -2.65 32.55 27.05
N THR A 45 -2.70 32.62 28.38
CA THR A 45 -3.92 32.97 29.13
C THR A 45 -4.11 34.49 29.27
N ASN A 46 -3.03 35.26 29.41
CA ASN A 46 -3.11 36.72 29.52
C ASN A 46 -3.25 37.43 28.16
N ALA A 47 -2.96 36.74 27.06
CA ALA A 47 -3.20 37.28 25.73
C ALA A 47 -4.72 37.32 25.45
N ARG A 48 -5.21 38.43 24.88
CA ARG A 48 -6.60 38.58 24.43
C ARG A 48 -6.82 37.75 23.15
N LEU A 49 -6.92 36.43 23.29
CA LEU A 49 -7.04 35.46 22.19
C LEU A 49 -8.50 34.98 21.98
N THR A 50 -9.47 35.74 22.46
CA THR A 50 -10.89 35.38 22.43
C THR A 50 -11.47 35.52 21.02
N SER A 51 -11.61 34.40 20.33
CA SER A 51 -12.46 34.23 19.16
C SER A 51 -13.73 33.47 19.54
N ARG A 52 -14.80 33.59 18.75
CA ARG A 52 -15.98 32.73 18.89
C ARG A 52 -15.74 31.31 18.37
N ASN A 53 -14.68 31.12 17.60
CA ASN A 53 -14.36 29.87 16.93
C ASN A 53 -13.19 29.16 17.64
N LEU A 54 -13.33 27.85 17.89
CA LEU A 54 -12.36 27.05 18.62
C LEU A 54 -11.00 27.00 17.89
N ILE A 55 -11.02 26.78 16.57
CA ILE A 55 -9.79 26.69 15.77
C ILE A 55 -9.07 28.03 15.65
N ASP A 56 -9.78 29.16 15.64
CA ASP A 56 -9.10 30.48 15.61
C ASP A 56 -8.39 30.77 16.93
N THR A 57 -9.00 30.39 18.06
CA THR A 57 -8.34 30.45 19.37
C THR A 57 -7.16 29.47 19.43
N ALA A 58 -7.29 28.26 18.88
CA ALA A 58 -6.19 27.29 18.83
C ALA A 58 -5.00 27.82 18.01
N ALA A 59 -5.25 28.41 16.85
CA ALA A 59 -4.20 29.03 16.03
C ALA A 59 -3.53 30.20 16.78
N ALA A 60 -4.33 31.05 17.43
CA ALA A 60 -3.83 32.18 18.20
C ALA A 60 -3.01 31.73 19.43
N VAL A 61 -3.41 30.64 20.08
CA VAL A 61 -2.64 30.01 21.18
C VAL A 61 -1.31 29.47 20.68
N LEU A 62 -1.28 28.75 19.54
CA LEU A 62 -0.02 28.26 18.96
C LEU A 62 0.90 29.43 18.58
N GLU A 63 0.36 30.48 17.96
CA GLU A 63 1.12 31.67 17.59
C GLU A 63 1.71 32.40 18.83
N ALA A 64 0.94 32.48 19.91
CA ALA A 64 1.40 33.05 21.19
C ALA A 64 2.45 32.17 21.88
N ALA A 65 2.26 30.84 21.87
CA ALA A 65 3.18 29.87 22.45
C ALA A 65 4.51 29.78 21.68
N LYS A 66 4.50 30.07 20.37
CA LYS A 66 5.66 29.99 19.46
C LYS A 66 6.37 28.62 19.49
N ARG A 67 5.64 27.57 19.85
CA ARG A 67 6.13 26.20 19.93
C ARG A 67 5.00 25.21 19.67
N PRO A 68 5.31 23.98 19.24
CA PRO A 68 4.32 22.92 19.18
C PRO A 68 3.78 22.58 20.57
N LEU A 69 2.48 22.26 20.64
CA LEU A 69 1.80 21.88 21.88
C LEU A 69 1.10 20.54 21.71
N SER A 70 1.09 19.73 22.78
CA SER A 70 0.32 18.48 22.80
C SER A 70 -1.19 18.75 22.72
N ASN A 71 -1.96 17.76 22.29
CA ASN A 71 -3.43 17.80 22.30
C ASN A 71 -4.00 18.25 23.64
N LYS A 72 -3.46 17.71 24.74
CA LYS A 72 -3.90 18.03 26.10
C LYS A 72 -3.54 19.47 26.48
N ALA A 73 -2.29 19.90 26.21
CA ALA A 73 -1.82 21.24 26.52
C ALA A 73 -2.58 22.33 25.73
N LEU A 74 -2.75 22.11 24.42
CA LEU A 74 -3.52 23.01 23.55
C LEU A 74 -4.99 23.05 23.99
N GLY A 75 -5.59 21.89 24.27
CA GLY A 75 -6.95 21.78 24.76
C GLY A 75 -7.16 22.53 26.07
N ALA A 76 -6.22 22.46 27.01
CA ALA A 76 -6.29 23.19 28.28
C ALA A 76 -6.31 24.71 28.09
N LEU A 77 -5.46 25.22 27.20
CA LEU A 77 -5.37 26.65 26.89
C LEU A 77 -6.60 27.16 26.13
N VAL A 78 -7.12 26.39 25.17
CA VAL A 78 -8.36 26.74 24.47
C VAL A 78 -9.56 26.67 25.42
N ALA A 79 -9.61 25.67 26.30
CA ALA A 79 -10.65 25.54 27.32
C ALA A 79 -10.66 26.73 28.29
N HIS A 80 -9.49 27.29 28.64
CA HIS A 80 -9.40 28.47 29.47
C HIS A 80 -10.13 29.68 28.85
N HIS A 81 -10.05 29.85 27.53
CA HIS A 81 -10.68 30.98 26.81
C HIS A 81 -12.17 30.76 26.49
N HIS A 82 -12.59 29.50 26.32
CA HIS A 82 -13.97 29.16 25.91
C HIS A 82 -14.86 28.66 27.05
N GLY A 83 -14.27 28.33 28.20
CA GLY A 83 -15.00 27.86 29.38
C GLY A 83 -15.87 26.64 29.09
N GLU A 84 -17.13 26.68 29.51
CA GLU A 84 -18.10 25.58 29.35
C GLU A 84 -18.46 25.28 27.88
N LYS A 85 -18.11 26.16 26.93
CA LYS A 85 -18.37 25.94 25.50
C LYS A 85 -17.28 25.11 24.81
N PHE A 86 -16.22 24.76 25.54
CA PHE A 86 -15.13 23.97 25.01
C PHE A 86 -15.49 22.49 24.89
N ASP A 87 -15.30 21.92 23.70
CA ASP A 87 -15.35 20.49 23.45
C ASP A 87 -14.04 20.07 22.75
N ALA A 88 -13.29 19.18 23.39
CA ALA A 88 -12.00 18.71 22.90
C ALA A 88 -12.13 17.83 21.64
N VAL A 89 -13.22 17.07 21.52
CA VAL A 89 -13.51 16.25 20.34
C VAL A 89 -13.78 17.16 19.14
N GLU A 90 -14.60 18.17 19.37
CA GLU A 90 -14.98 19.11 18.33
C GLU A 90 -13.79 19.98 17.89
N LEU A 91 -12.95 20.44 18.82
CA LEU A 91 -11.70 21.14 18.48
C LEU A 91 -10.82 20.28 17.57
N LEU A 92 -10.58 19.02 17.96
CA LEU A 92 -9.74 18.11 17.18
C LEU A 92 -10.33 17.85 15.79
N ARG A 93 -11.64 17.61 15.71
CA ARG A 93 -12.36 17.39 14.45
C ARG A 93 -12.24 18.59 13.52
N GLN A 94 -12.40 19.81 14.03
CA GLN A 94 -12.29 21.04 13.25
C GLN A 94 -10.84 21.31 12.82
N MET A 95 -9.84 21.02 13.66
CA MET A 95 -8.42 21.18 13.28
C MET A 95 -8.01 20.21 12.16
N LEU A 96 -8.50 18.97 12.20
CA LEU A 96 -8.27 17.98 11.14
C LEU A 96 -8.98 18.37 9.84
N ALA A 97 -10.20 18.89 9.94
CA ALA A 97 -11.01 19.31 8.80
C ALA A 97 -10.76 20.75 8.33
N ASP A 98 -9.69 21.41 8.80
CA ASP A 98 -9.39 22.80 8.43
C ASP A 98 -8.99 22.88 6.95
N GLU A 99 -9.92 23.30 6.10
CA GLU A 99 -9.71 23.43 4.63
C GLU A 99 -8.58 24.41 4.29
N GLN A 100 -8.27 25.33 5.19
CA GLN A 100 -7.17 26.29 5.06
C GLN A 100 -5.80 25.67 5.34
N GLY A 101 -5.76 24.43 5.86
CA GLY A 101 -4.53 23.70 6.16
C GLY A 101 -3.63 24.40 7.17
N ARG A 102 -4.17 25.14 8.14
CA ARG A 102 -3.38 25.93 9.09
C ARG A 102 -2.66 25.07 10.12
N PHE A 103 -3.15 23.85 10.37
CA PHE A 103 -2.66 22.97 11.41
C PHE A 103 -1.91 21.77 10.83
N VAL A 104 -0.80 21.42 11.47
CA VAL A 104 -0.01 20.24 11.13
C VAL A 104 0.12 19.37 12.38
N SER A 105 -0.27 18.11 12.24
CA SER A 105 -0.11 17.10 13.28
C SER A 105 1.31 16.54 13.26
N LEU A 106 1.92 16.40 14.43
CA LEU A 106 3.27 15.88 14.65
C LEU A 106 3.24 14.53 15.39
N SER A 107 4.36 13.81 15.30
CA SER A 107 4.61 12.61 16.10
C SER A 107 4.54 12.93 17.60
N GLY A 108 3.71 12.21 18.36
CA GLY A 108 3.54 12.43 19.81
C GLY A 108 2.41 13.42 20.15
N PRO A 109 1.15 13.01 19.90
CA PRO A 109 -0.04 13.84 19.60
C PRO A 109 0.14 15.36 19.82
N SER A 110 0.90 16.02 18.95
CA SER A 110 1.23 17.45 19.06
C SER A 110 0.89 18.21 17.79
N TRP A 111 0.66 19.51 17.92
CA TRP A 111 0.24 20.38 16.84
C TRP A 111 1.15 21.58 16.69
N MET A 112 1.35 21.99 15.44
CA MET A 112 2.00 23.24 15.07
C MET A 112 1.23 23.94 13.95
N LEU A 113 1.56 25.20 13.70
CA LEU A 113 1.05 25.93 12.55
C LEU A 113 1.80 25.54 11.27
N ALA A 114 1.08 25.40 10.16
CA ALA A 114 1.65 25.09 8.86
C ALA A 114 2.64 26.16 8.37
N SER A 115 2.45 27.42 8.77
CA SER A 115 3.37 28.52 8.48
C SER A 115 4.79 28.29 9.03
N TRP A 116 4.94 27.42 10.03
CA TRP A 116 6.23 27.10 10.62
C TRP A 116 6.96 25.96 9.89
N LEU A 117 6.30 25.20 9.00
CA LEU A 117 6.90 24.09 8.25
C LEU A 117 8.17 24.49 7.48
N PRO A 118 8.22 25.61 6.71
CA PRO A 118 9.44 25.98 5.99
C PRO A 118 10.61 26.26 6.92
N LYS A 119 10.35 26.87 8.08
CA LYS A 119 11.38 27.15 9.09
C LYS A 119 11.87 25.87 9.75
N LEU A 120 10.97 24.95 10.08
CA LEU A 120 11.32 23.64 10.63
C LEU A 120 12.14 22.83 9.62
N SER A 121 11.69 22.76 8.37
CA SER A 121 12.42 22.09 7.28
C SER A 121 13.82 22.69 7.12
N LYS A 122 13.97 24.02 7.10
CA LYS A 122 15.28 24.68 7.05
C LYS A 122 16.15 24.36 8.27
N THR A 123 15.59 24.34 9.47
CA THR A 123 16.35 23.99 10.69
C THR A 123 16.76 22.52 10.68
N LEU A 124 15.90 21.61 10.24
CA LEU A 124 16.22 20.18 10.11
C LEU A 124 17.28 19.95 9.03
N SER A 125 17.19 20.65 7.89
CA SER A 125 18.23 20.65 6.86
C SER A 125 19.55 21.22 7.41
N GLY A 126 19.51 22.33 8.17
CA GLY A 126 20.71 22.90 8.79
C GLY A 126 21.32 22.04 9.90
N LEU A 127 20.50 21.26 10.63
CA LEU A 127 20.96 20.24 11.59
C LEU A 127 21.51 19.00 10.88
N SER A 128 21.05 18.73 9.65
CA SER A 128 21.60 17.70 8.77
C SER A 128 22.92 18.13 8.12
N GLU A 129 23.15 19.44 7.93
CA GLU A 129 24.38 20.05 7.38
C GLU A 129 25.47 20.29 8.44
N GLY A 130 25.19 20.08 9.72
CA GLY A 130 26.18 20.22 10.79
C GLY A 130 27.16 19.05 10.80
N ASP A 131 28.25 19.15 10.03
CA ASP A 131 29.52 18.40 10.14
C ASP A 131 29.42 16.95 10.62
N ARG A 132 28.37 16.23 10.19
CA ARG A 132 28.46 14.79 10.08
C ARG A 132 29.38 14.57 8.89
N PRO A 133 30.58 14.00 9.05
CA PRO A 133 31.30 13.53 7.88
C PRO A 133 30.29 12.68 7.12
N GLU A 134 30.07 12.99 5.84
CA GLU A 134 29.32 12.13 4.95
C GLU A 134 29.80 10.71 5.25
N PRO A 135 28.93 9.78 5.66
CA PRO A 135 29.38 8.41 5.84
C PRO A 135 30.01 8.05 4.50
N LEU A 136 31.31 7.78 4.51
CA LEU A 136 31.96 7.14 3.39
C LEU A 136 31.13 5.88 3.16
N ASP A 137 30.33 5.87 2.09
CA ASP A 137 29.48 4.74 1.73
C ASP A 137 30.42 3.56 1.47
N ALA A 138 30.58 2.74 2.51
CA ALA A 138 31.29 1.50 2.41
C ALA A 138 30.31 0.53 1.79
N ASP A 139 30.58 0.03 0.58
CA ASP A 139 29.73 -0.99 -0.02
C ASP A 139 29.79 -2.27 0.83
N ILE A 140 28.80 -2.43 1.70
CA ILE A 140 28.70 -3.60 2.59
C ILE A 140 28.50 -4.87 1.80
N GLY A 141 27.83 -4.80 0.65
CA GLY A 141 27.72 -5.93 -0.27
C GLY A 141 29.10 -6.39 -0.72
N GLU A 142 29.93 -5.45 -1.20
CA GLU A 142 31.30 -5.73 -1.60
C GLU A 142 32.14 -6.25 -0.42
N ILE A 143 32.08 -5.60 0.75
CA ILE A 143 32.82 -6.03 1.93
C ILE A 143 32.46 -7.47 2.30
N LEU A 144 31.17 -7.80 2.36
CA LEU A 144 30.69 -9.13 2.73
C LEU A 144 31.06 -10.21 1.70
N THR A 145 31.35 -9.85 0.45
CA THR A 145 31.84 -10.80 -0.57
C THR A 145 33.32 -11.13 -0.44
N ARG A 146 34.10 -10.33 0.29
CA ARG A 146 35.54 -10.55 0.48
C ARG A 146 35.76 -11.59 1.59
N GLU A 147 36.59 -12.60 1.32
CA GLU A 147 36.99 -13.55 2.36
C GLU A 147 37.91 -12.87 3.39
N ILE A 148 37.57 -13.00 4.66
CA ILE A 148 38.42 -12.56 5.77
C ILE A 148 39.25 -13.76 6.25
N GLU A 149 40.57 -13.60 6.21
CA GLU A 149 41.55 -14.53 6.79
C GLU A 149 41.21 -14.83 8.26
N GLU A 150 41.33 -16.10 8.69
CA GLU A 150 40.86 -16.54 10.01
C GLU A 150 41.48 -15.76 11.18
N ASP A 151 42.74 -15.34 11.05
CA ASP A 151 43.50 -14.57 12.04
C ASP A 151 43.01 -13.11 12.18
N LYS A 152 42.29 -12.60 11.18
CA LYS A 152 41.74 -11.23 11.16
C LYS A 152 40.27 -11.15 11.55
N ARG A 153 39.61 -12.29 11.82
CA ARG A 153 38.20 -12.32 12.24
C ARG A 153 38.05 -11.67 13.62
N ARG A 154 37.05 -10.80 13.76
CA ARG A 154 36.66 -10.22 15.04
C ARG A 154 35.65 -11.14 15.73
N THR A 155 35.87 -11.42 17.00
CA THR A 155 34.86 -12.01 17.88
C THR A 155 34.19 -10.88 18.67
N LEU A 156 32.85 -10.83 18.64
CA LEU A 156 32.09 -9.88 19.44
C LEU A 156 32.13 -10.29 20.92
N THR A 157 32.25 -9.32 21.82
CA THR A 157 32.19 -9.57 23.27
C THR A 157 30.75 -9.84 23.72
N ALA A 158 30.57 -10.42 24.90
CA ALA A 158 29.24 -10.68 25.44
C ALA A 158 28.43 -9.37 25.66
N GLU A 159 29.10 -8.29 26.06
CA GLU A 159 28.50 -6.97 26.23
C GLU A 159 28.08 -6.37 24.88
N GLU A 160 28.93 -6.46 23.86
CA GLU A 160 28.58 -6.02 22.49
C GLU A 160 27.35 -6.78 21.96
N ILE A 161 27.32 -8.11 22.12
CA ILE A 161 26.17 -8.94 21.71
C ILE A 161 24.89 -8.52 22.43
N GLN A 162 24.98 -8.23 23.74
CA GLN A 162 23.82 -7.79 24.53
C GLN A 162 23.29 -6.44 24.04
N THR A 163 24.18 -5.46 23.80
CA THR A 163 23.80 -4.12 23.32
C THR A 163 23.20 -4.19 21.91
N ILE A 164 23.80 -4.97 21.00
CA ILE A 164 23.23 -5.20 19.66
C ILE A 164 21.83 -5.80 19.77
N THR A 165 21.65 -6.79 20.65
CA THR A 165 20.35 -7.45 20.86
C THR A 165 19.30 -6.47 21.41
N GLN A 166 19.68 -5.59 22.35
CA GLN A 166 18.79 -4.55 22.88
C GLN A 166 18.39 -3.54 21.79
N LEU A 167 19.35 -3.11 20.97
CA LEU A 167 19.10 -2.24 19.83
C LEU A 167 18.11 -2.88 18.84
N VAL A 168 18.31 -4.15 18.51
CA VAL A 168 17.40 -4.93 17.64
C VAL A 168 15.99 -5.00 18.24
N GLN A 169 15.87 -5.20 19.55
CA GLN A 169 14.57 -5.28 20.22
C GLN A 169 13.85 -3.92 20.25
N ALA A 170 14.58 -2.83 20.41
CA ALA A 170 14.04 -1.47 20.41
C ALA A 170 13.74 -0.95 18.99
N CYS A 171 14.37 -1.50 17.96
CA CYS A 171 14.20 -1.02 16.59
C CYS A 171 12.86 -1.45 15.99
N HIS A 172 12.14 -0.49 15.43
CA HIS A 172 10.88 -0.68 14.72
C HIS A 172 11.01 -0.54 13.19
N GLY A 173 12.18 -0.11 12.70
CA GLY A 173 12.48 0.06 11.28
C GLY A 173 13.61 -0.85 10.80
N PRO A 174 14.01 -0.72 9.53
CA PRO A 174 15.17 -1.44 8.99
C PRO A 174 16.44 -1.06 9.77
N LEU A 175 17.26 -2.05 10.06
CA LEU A 175 18.53 -1.93 10.74
C LEU A 175 19.65 -2.32 9.77
N THR A 176 20.67 -1.48 9.64
CA THR A 176 21.84 -1.77 8.80
C THR A 176 23.03 -2.23 9.65
N VAL A 177 23.89 -3.06 9.09
CA VAL A 177 25.15 -3.44 9.72
C VAL A 177 26.03 -2.22 9.93
N GLU A 178 26.01 -1.23 9.02
CA GLU A 178 26.76 0.03 9.19
C GLU A 178 26.31 0.78 10.43
N GLN A 179 25.00 0.92 10.64
CA GLN A 179 24.45 1.56 11.85
C GLN A 179 24.91 0.83 13.11
N ILE A 180 24.87 -0.51 13.13
CA ILE A 180 25.30 -1.25 14.32
C ILE A 180 26.81 -1.10 14.55
N VAL A 181 27.62 -1.19 13.51
CA VAL A 181 29.08 -1.08 13.60
C VAL A 181 29.49 0.34 14.01
N GLY A 182 28.79 1.36 13.50
CA GLY A 182 29.01 2.76 13.86
C GLY A 182 28.52 3.09 15.27
N ASP A 183 27.26 2.77 15.59
CA ASP A 183 26.58 3.23 16.82
C ASP A 183 26.94 2.37 18.04
N VAL A 184 27.21 1.07 17.86
CA VAL A 184 27.51 0.15 18.98
C VAL A 184 29.00 -0.11 19.12
N LEU A 185 29.71 -0.30 18.00
CA LEU A 185 31.15 -0.64 18.03
C LEU A 185 32.05 0.58 17.85
N GLU A 186 31.48 1.76 17.56
CA GLU A 186 32.19 3.02 17.36
C GLU A 186 33.28 2.96 16.27
N LEU A 187 33.03 2.15 15.22
CA LEU A 187 33.98 1.98 14.12
C LEU A 187 33.53 2.75 12.86
N THR A 188 34.50 3.32 12.16
CA THR A 188 34.29 3.98 10.87
C THR A 188 34.96 3.20 9.74
N PRO A 189 34.48 3.34 8.48
CA PRO A 189 35.01 2.59 7.32
C PRO A 189 36.52 2.64 7.12
N ASN A 190 37.16 3.74 7.53
CA ASN A 190 38.61 3.94 7.38
C ASN A 190 39.46 3.12 8.37
N GLN A 191 38.83 2.50 9.37
CA GLN A 191 39.55 1.73 10.38
C GLN A 191 39.78 0.29 9.92
N ARG A 192 40.99 -0.23 10.12
CA ARG A 192 41.35 -1.62 9.77
C ARG A 192 40.44 -2.69 10.39
N LYS A 193 39.80 -2.36 11.52
CA LYS A 193 38.90 -3.26 12.24
C LYS A 193 37.46 -3.24 11.71
N TYR A 194 37.12 -2.34 10.80
CA TYR A 194 35.76 -2.13 10.30
C TYR A 194 35.24 -3.35 9.54
N ALA A 195 35.91 -3.79 8.48
CA ALA A 195 35.48 -4.95 7.70
C ALA A 195 35.36 -6.24 8.56
N PRO A 196 36.33 -6.60 9.43
CA PRO A 196 36.14 -7.70 10.38
C PRO A 196 34.92 -7.56 11.28
N ALA A 197 34.59 -6.34 11.71
CA ALA A 197 33.41 -6.08 12.54
C ALA A 197 32.10 -6.21 11.75
N VAL A 198 32.07 -5.73 10.49
CA VAL A 198 30.93 -5.92 9.57
C VAL A 198 30.60 -7.40 9.42
N HIS A 199 31.60 -8.26 9.17
CA HIS A 199 31.36 -9.71 9.10
C HIS A 199 30.89 -10.31 10.42
N ALA A 200 31.46 -9.90 11.55
CA ALA A 200 31.07 -10.42 12.86
C ALA A 200 29.61 -10.07 13.21
N VAL A 201 29.20 -8.83 12.93
CA VAL A 201 27.81 -8.37 13.10
C VAL A 201 26.89 -9.09 12.12
N GLU A 202 27.26 -9.23 10.84
CA GLU A 202 26.46 -9.96 9.85
C GLU A 202 26.19 -11.41 10.29
N VAL A 203 27.22 -12.12 10.76
CA VAL A 203 27.07 -13.48 11.29
C VAL A 203 26.09 -13.48 12.47
N LEU A 204 26.26 -12.59 13.45
CA LEU A 204 25.36 -12.51 14.61
C LEU A 204 23.90 -12.28 14.17
N LEU A 205 23.64 -11.27 13.34
CA LEU A 205 22.28 -10.93 12.89
C LEU A 205 21.65 -12.07 12.06
N SER A 206 22.44 -12.74 11.22
CA SER A 206 21.96 -13.86 10.40
C SER A 206 21.47 -15.06 11.22
N THR A 207 21.99 -15.22 12.45
CA THR A 207 21.55 -16.29 13.37
C THR A 207 20.31 -15.93 14.18
N MET A 208 19.89 -14.67 14.20
CA MET A 208 18.72 -14.23 14.98
C MET A 208 17.42 -14.57 14.25
N GLN A 209 16.66 -15.54 14.76
CA GLN A 209 15.35 -15.93 14.20
C GLN A 209 14.30 -14.80 14.22
N SER A 210 14.47 -13.83 15.12
CA SER A 210 13.60 -12.65 15.23
C SER A 210 13.81 -11.65 14.09
N LEU A 211 14.89 -11.78 13.31
CA LEU A 211 15.22 -10.92 12.20
C LEU A 211 14.93 -11.60 10.87
N ARG A 212 14.65 -10.78 9.85
CA ARG A 212 14.68 -11.16 8.45
C ARG A 212 15.75 -10.34 7.76
N ARG A 213 16.61 -11.03 7.02
CA ARG A 213 17.54 -10.39 6.10
C ARG A 213 16.75 -9.88 4.90
N LEU A 214 16.90 -8.59 4.60
CA LEU A 214 16.23 -7.92 3.48
C LEU A 214 17.15 -7.90 2.26
N GLN A 215 18.41 -7.54 2.50
CA GLN A 215 19.53 -7.55 1.56
C GLN A 215 20.83 -7.72 2.38
N PRO A 216 21.99 -7.98 1.75
CA PRO A 216 23.26 -8.04 2.47
C PRO A 216 23.44 -6.83 3.38
N GLY A 217 23.72 -7.07 4.67
CA GLY A 217 23.90 -6.00 5.65
C GLY A 217 22.64 -5.24 6.10
N ARG A 218 21.42 -5.59 5.67
CA ARG A 218 20.18 -4.91 6.10
C ARG A 218 19.15 -5.91 6.62
N TYR A 219 18.64 -5.67 7.82
CA TYR A 219 17.72 -6.54 8.53
C TYR A 219 16.48 -5.80 8.98
N LEU A 220 15.40 -6.54 9.17
CA LEU A 220 14.22 -6.03 9.85
C LEU A 220 13.72 -7.08 10.85
N ARG A 221 13.23 -6.60 11.99
CA ARG A 221 12.51 -7.46 12.93
C ARG A 221 11.28 -8.07 12.26
N SER A 222 11.12 -9.38 12.32
CA SER A 222 9.98 -10.11 11.75
C SER A 222 8.63 -9.52 12.18
N ALA A 223 8.53 -9.04 13.43
CA ALA A 223 7.33 -8.42 14.00
C ALA A 223 7.05 -6.99 13.50
N ALA A 224 8.02 -6.32 12.86
CA ALA A 224 7.84 -4.99 12.29
C ALA A 224 7.26 -5.02 10.87
N VAL A 225 7.21 -6.20 10.23
CA VAL A 225 6.57 -6.36 8.92
C VAL A 225 5.05 -6.20 9.09
N PRO A 226 4.40 -5.26 8.39
CA PRO A 226 2.97 -5.07 8.49
C PRO A 226 2.20 -6.33 8.04
N TRP A 227 1.09 -6.65 8.72
CA TRP A 227 0.29 -7.83 8.39
C TRP A 227 -0.27 -7.78 6.96
N TRP A 228 -0.64 -6.58 6.49
CA TRP A 228 -1.18 -6.36 5.15
C TRP A 228 -0.18 -6.61 4.02
N ALA A 229 1.13 -6.56 4.29
CA ALA A 229 2.16 -6.89 3.31
C ALA A 229 2.26 -8.40 3.03
N ARG A 230 1.67 -9.23 3.90
CA ARG A 230 1.79 -10.70 3.87
C ARG A 230 0.62 -11.39 3.17
N VAL A 231 -0.46 -10.67 2.93
CA VAL A 231 -1.73 -11.24 2.47
C VAL A 231 -2.17 -10.57 1.18
N VAL A 232 -2.86 -11.33 0.33
CA VAL A 232 -3.57 -10.75 -0.81
C VAL A 232 -4.84 -10.07 -0.26
N PRO A 233 -5.05 -8.76 -0.51
CA PRO A 233 -6.28 -8.09 -0.14
C PRO A 233 -7.51 -8.79 -0.73
N GLU A 234 -8.59 -8.90 0.04
CA GLU A 234 -9.82 -9.58 -0.36
C GLU A 234 -10.41 -9.03 -1.67
N THR A 235 -10.27 -7.72 -1.90
CA THR A 235 -10.72 -7.04 -3.13
C THR A 235 -10.01 -7.52 -4.40
N LEU A 236 -8.85 -8.17 -4.29
CA LEU A 236 -8.11 -8.72 -5.43
C LEU A 236 -8.43 -10.19 -5.69
N ILE A 237 -9.08 -10.89 -4.74
CA ILE A 237 -9.36 -12.32 -4.84
C ILE A 237 -10.44 -12.55 -5.90
N VAL A 238 -10.08 -13.28 -6.95
CA VAL A 238 -11.02 -13.68 -8.01
C VAL A 238 -11.99 -14.73 -7.44
N PRO A 239 -13.32 -14.49 -7.47
CA PRO A 239 -14.31 -15.47 -7.01
C PRO A 239 -14.21 -16.77 -7.82
N ARG A 240 -14.19 -17.90 -7.11
CA ARG A 240 -14.27 -19.22 -7.76
C ARG A 240 -15.70 -19.50 -8.17
N TRP A 241 -15.88 -20.00 -9.38
CA TRP A 241 -17.19 -20.42 -9.87
C TRP A 241 -17.39 -21.91 -9.62
N THR A 242 -18.46 -22.24 -8.92
CA THR A 242 -18.86 -23.63 -8.70
C THR A 242 -19.74 -24.07 -9.85
N ILE A 243 -19.41 -25.20 -10.46
CA ILE A 243 -20.25 -25.79 -11.51
C ILE A 243 -21.40 -26.55 -10.87
N GLU A 244 -22.61 -26.10 -11.19
CA GLU A 244 -23.82 -26.84 -10.86
C GLU A 244 -24.33 -27.60 -12.08
N LEU A 245 -24.59 -28.89 -11.89
CA LEU A 245 -25.21 -29.75 -12.89
C LEU A 245 -26.65 -30.05 -12.47
N GLY A 246 -27.57 -29.92 -13.42
CA GLY A 246 -28.96 -30.36 -13.28
C GLY A 246 -29.14 -31.84 -13.62
N GLU A 247 -30.39 -32.30 -13.53
CA GLU A 247 -30.78 -33.65 -13.95
C GLU A 247 -30.32 -33.95 -15.39
N GLY A 248 -29.77 -35.15 -15.58
CA GLY A 248 -29.18 -35.56 -16.86
C GLY A 248 -27.79 -34.98 -17.15
N GLY A 249 -27.15 -34.29 -16.19
CA GLY A 249 -25.80 -33.75 -16.35
C GLY A 249 -25.73 -32.46 -17.17
N LYS A 250 -26.87 -31.81 -17.40
CA LYS A 250 -26.92 -30.50 -18.08
C LYS A 250 -26.38 -29.41 -17.17
N LEU A 251 -25.62 -28.49 -17.74
CA LEU A 251 -25.07 -27.37 -16.99
C LEU A 251 -26.21 -26.44 -16.52
N ARG A 252 -26.26 -26.16 -15.22
CA ARG A 252 -27.14 -25.15 -14.62
C ARG A 252 -26.42 -23.85 -14.30
N SER A 253 -25.11 -23.90 -14.10
CA SER A 253 -24.31 -22.70 -13.87
C SER A 253 -24.41 -21.75 -15.06
N ARG A 254 -24.57 -20.46 -14.78
CA ARG A 254 -24.57 -19.38 -15.78
C ARG A 254 -23.17 -18.85 -16.08
N ASP A 255 -22.22 -19.09 -15.18
CA ASP A 255 -20.83 -18.70 -15.32
C ASP A 255 -19.97 -19.97 -15.47
N VAL A 256 -19.09 -19.99 -16.48
CA VAL A 256 -18.26 -21.16 -16.84
C VAL A 256 -16.81 -20.78 -17.01
N LEU A 257 -15.92 -21.62 -16.50
CA LEU A 257 -14.49 -21.51 -16.73
C LEU A 257 -14.07 -22.62 -17.70
N LEU A 258 -13.58 -22.24 -18.87
CA LEU A 258 -13.00 -23.16 -19.85
C LEU A 258 -11.50 -23.30 -19.60
N ALA A 259 -10.97 -24.48 -19.87
CA ALA A 259 -9.53 -24.69 -20.02
C ALA A 259 -9.02 -23.90 -21.23
N LEU A 260 -7.73 -23.54 -21.25
CA LEU A 260 -7.14 -22.71 -22.30
C LEU A 260 -7.30 -23.31 -23.71
N GLU A 261 -7.34 -24.64 -23.81
CA GLU A 261 -7.52 -25.38 -25.06
C GLU A 261 -8.93 -25.24 -25.63
N GLY A 262 -9.93 -24.97 -24.79
CA GLY A 262 -11.32 -24.74 -25.20
C GLY A 262 -11.63 -23.29 -25.53
N LEU A 263 -10.68 -22.36 -25.37
CA LEU A 263 -10.85 -20.96 -25.72
C LEU A 263 -10.65 -20.74 -27.22
N SER A 264 -11.43 -19.83 -27.80
CA SER A 264 -11.15 -19.32 -29.15
C SER A 264 -9.76 -18.66 -29.20
N GLU A 265 -9.12 -18.68 -30.36
CA GLU A 265 -7.75 -18.15 -30.52
C GLU A 265 -7.63 -16.70 -30.03
N SER A 266 -8.53 -15.81 -30.46
CA SER A 266 -8.54 -14.40 -30.06
C SER A 266 -8.80 -14.20 -28.56
N ALA A 267 -9.69 -15.00 -27.96
CA ALA A 267 -9.96 -14.92 -26.52
C ALA A 267 -8.78 -15.46 -25.70
N ARG A 268 -8.12 -16.52 -26.18
CA ARG A 268 -6.95 -17.11 -25.54
C ARG A 268 -5.76 -16.15 -25.56
N GLU A 269 -5.44 -15.59 -26.73
CA GLU A 269 -4.35 -14.60 -26.89
C GLU A 269 -4.54 -13.43 -25.94
N ALA A 270 -5.76 -12.86 -25.91
CA ALA A 270 -6.09 -11.81 -24.97
C ALA A 270 -5.94 -12.27 -23.52
N ALA A 271 -6.52 -13.42 -23.13
CA ALA A 271 -6.45 -13.91 -21.75
C ALA A 271 -5.02 -14.13 -21.23
N THR A 272 -4.07 -14.43 -22.12
CA THR A 272 -2.68 -14.75 -21.78
C THR A 272 -1.68 -13.62 -22.06
N GLU A 273 -2.15 -12.43 -22.43
CA GLU A 273 -1.31 -11.25 -22.70
C GLU A 273 -0.48 -10.86 -21.46
N PRO A 274 0.86 -11.02 -21.47
CA PRO A 274 1.69 -10.79 -20.29
C PRO A 274 1.65 -9.35 -19.77
N TYR A 275 1.42 -8.36 -20.63
CA TYR A 275 1.38 -6.96 -20.20
C TYR A 275 0.27 -6.69 -19.17
N TYR A 276 -0.83 -7.46 -19.22
CA TYR A 276 -1.98 -7.36 -18.31
C TYR A 276 -2.10 -8.54 -17.33
N ASP A 277 -1.00 -9.26 -17.04
CA ASP A 277 -0.96 -10.32 -16.01
C ASP A 277 -1.35 -9.75 -14.63
N ASP A 278 -2.06 -10.56 -13.83
CA ASP A 278 -2.67 -10.15 -12.56
C ASP A 278 -2.96 -11.38 -11.66
N ILE A 279 -3.36 -11.12 -10.41
CA ILE A 279 -3.74 -12.15 -9.44
C ILE A 279 -4.93 -12.96 -9.94
N GLY A 280 -4.74 -14.27 -10.03
CA GLY A 280 -5.78 -15.22 -10.43
C GLY A 280 -5.82 -15.49 -11.92
N GLU A 281 -4.90 -14.90 -12.70
CA GLU A 281 -4.73 -15.21 -14.11
C GLU A 281 -3.96 -16.53 -14.31
N PRO A 282 -4.23 -17.25 -15.42
CA PRO A 282 -3.52 -18.49 -15.74
C PRO A 282 -2.03 -18.18 -15.96
N TYR A 283 -1.17 -18.88 -15.22
CA TYR A 283 0.27 -18.75 -15.42
C TYR A 283 0.66 -19.35 -16.78
N VAL A 284 1.11 -18.50 -17.68
CA VAL A 284 1.81 -18.90 -18.90
C VAL A 284 3.29 -18.64 -18.67
N SER A 285 4.12 -19.67 -18.83
CA SER A 285 5.56 -19.51 -18.70
C SER A 285 6.02 -18.44 -19.69
N PRO A 286 6.61 -17.33 -19.23
CA PRO A 286 7.03 -16.29 -20.14
C PRO A 286 8.10 -16.85 -21.07
N VAL A 287 7.94 -16.62 -22.38
CA VAL A 287 9.07 -16.73 -23.30
C VAL A 287 10.06 -15.66 -22.83
N VAL A 288 11.21 -16.07 -22.31
CA VAL A 288 12.17 -15.18 -21.65
C VAL A 288 12.58 -14.07 -22.63
N ALA A 289 11.93 -12.90 -22.50
CA ALA A 289 12.48 -11.66 -22.98
C ALA A 289 13.62 -11.27 -22.02
N GLU A 290 14.65 -10.59 -22.54
CA GLU A 290 15.74 -10.06 -21.72
C GLU A 290 15.17 -9.34 -20.48
N ALA A 291 15.82 -9.52 -19.32
CA ALA A 291 15.35 -8.98 -18.06
C ALA A 291 15.07 -7.46 -18.20
N PRO A 292 13.95 -6.94 -17.65
CA PRO A 292 13.52 -5.58 -17.91
C PRO A 292 14.62 -4.55 -17.61
N ALA A 293 14.86 -3.70 -18.60
CA ALA A 293 15.98 -2.79 -18.69
C ALA A 293 15.87 -1.63 -17.67
N GLY A 294 16.29 -1.79 -16.42
CA GLY A 294 16.36 -0.71 -15.41
C GLY A 294 15.05 0.06 -15.13
N ARG A 295 13.96 -0.29 -15.81
CA ARG A 295 12.63 0.31 -15.73
C ARG A 295 11.55 -0.74 -15.99
N ILE A 296 10.41 -0.59 -15.33
CA ILE A 296 9.19 -1.36 -15.60
C ILE A 296 8.02 -0.39 -15.71
N THR A 297 7.10 -0.67 -16.63
CA THR A 297 5.89 0.13 -16.84
C THR A 297 4.66 -0.78 -16.83
N SER A 298 3.66 -0.42 -16.04
CA SER A 298 2.43 -1.21 -15.87
C SER A 298 1.22 -0.32 -15.59
N PRO A 299 0.04 -0.67 -16.14
CA PRO A 299 -1.19 0.03 -15.84
C PRO A 299 -1.73 -0.34 -14.44
N VAL A 300 -2.25 0.64 -13.71
CA VAL A 300 -2.94 0.43 -12.43
C VAL A 300 -4.43 0.25 -12.67
N LEU A 301 -4.91 -0.96 -12.46
CA LEU A 301 -6.32 -1.31 -12.58
C LEU A 301 -7.11 -0.85 -11.35
N ASN A 302 -8.43 -0.72 -11.49
CA ASN A 302 -9.27 -0.17 -10.43
C ASN A 302 -9.20 -0.94 -9.10
N HIS A 303 -9.21 -2.28 -9.12
CA HIS A 303 -9.12 -3.09 -7.91
C HIS A 303 -7.78 -2.90 -7.18
N HIS A 304 -6.71 -2.66 -7.93
CA HIS A 304 -5.39 -2.30 -7.40
C HIS A 304 -5.33 -0.87 -6.84
N TYR A 305 -5.92 0.08 -7.56
CA TYR A 305 -6.11 1.46 -7.09
C TYR A 305 -6.83 1.48 -5.73
N ARG A 306 -7.94 0.76 -5.61
CA ARG A 306 -8.73 0.66 -4.37
C ARG A 306 -7.98 -0.05 -3.26
N ALA A 307 -7.24 -1.10 -3.57
CA ALA A 307 -6.46 -1.87 -2.60
C ALA A 307 -5.15 -1.17 -2.19
N GLY A 308 -4.70 -0.15 -2.92
CA GLY A 308 -3.40 0.46 -2.70
C GLY A 308 -2.23 -0.49 -3.00
N THR A 309 -2.38 -1.29 -4.05
CA THR A 309 -1.43 -2.34 -4.43
C THR A 309 -1.10 -2.27 -5.91
N MET A 310 0.04 -2.82 -6.31
CA MET A 310 0.40 -3.02 -7.72
C MET A 310 0.91 -4.44 -7.89
N TYR A 311 0.46 -5.11 -8.94
CA TYR A 311 0.95 -6.44 -9.27
C TYR A 311 2.27 -6.37 -10.05
N VAL A 312 3.19 -7.28 -9.74
CA VAL A 312 4.48 -7.42 -10.41
C VAL A 312 4.40 -8.64 -11.31
N ARG A 313 4.51 -8.42 -12.63
CA ARG A 313 4.47 -9.50 -13.62
C ARG A 313 5.60 -10.49 -13.37
N ALA A 314 5.40 -11.76 -13.75
CA ALA A 314 6.46 -12.77 -13.60
C ALA A 314 7.77 -12.36 -14.29
N THR A 315 7.68 -11.70 -15.44
CA THR A 315 8.81 -11.16 -16.21
C THR A 315 9.57 -10.05 -15.50
N ASP A 316 8.90 -9.35 -14.57
CA ASP A 316 9.43 -8.18 -13.89
C ASP A 316 9.99 -8.52 -12.51
N MET A 317 9.83 -9.74 -12.02
CA MET A 317 10.28 -10.12 -10.68
C MET A 317 11.79 -9.98 -10.48
N GLU A 318 12.59 -10.17 -11.53
CA GLU A 318 14.04 -9.99 -11.52
C GLU A 318 14.46 -8.53 -11.46
N PHE A 319 13.56 -7.59 -11.76
CA PHE A 319 13.80 -6.16 -11.56
C PHE A 319 14.21 -5.87 -10.11
N TYR A 320 13.60 -6.53 -9.12
CA TYR A 320 13.86 -6.22 -7.72
C TYR A 320 15.10 -6.91 -7.12
N ALA A 321 15.80 -7.74 -7.90
CA ALA A 321 17.12 -8.34 -7.60
C ALA A 321 17.33 -8.78 -6.13
N SER A 322 16.38 -9.54 -5.57
CA SER A 322 16.45 -10.03 -4.19
C SER A 322 15.76 -11.38 -4.05
N ASP A 323 16.38 -12.27 -3.27
CA ASP A 323 15.87 -13.61 -2.96
C ASP A 323 14.90 -13.61 -1.76
N ALA A 324 14.73 -12.47 -1.08
CA ALA A 324 13.84 -12.39 0.08
C ALA A 324 12.37 -12.35 -0.34
N ASN A 325 11.52 -13.18 0.28
CA ASN A 325 10.09 -13.22 -0.06
C ASN A 325 9.34 -11.91 0.25
N LEU A 326 9.81 -11.11 1.21
CA LEU A 326 9.23 -9.83 1.59
C LEU A 326 10.33 -8.78 1.65
N ILE A 327 10.20 -7.75 0.82
CA ILE A 327 11.21 -6.73 0.60
C ILE A 327 10.56 -5.37 0.84
N PRO A 328 11.03 -4.57 1.83
CA PRO A 328 10.65 -3.18 1.90
C PRO A 328 11.29 -2.44 0.72
N ILE A 329 10.49 -1.62 0.06
CA ILE A 329 10.95 -0.80 -1.05
C ILE A 329 10.59 0.65 -0.78
N ASP A 330 11.54 1.52 -1.11
CA ASP A 330 11.43 2.96 -0.95
C ASP A 330 11.19 3.58 -2.34
N LEU A 331 9.99 4.12 -2.56
CA LEU A 331 9.60 4.72 -3.83
C LEU A 331 9.67 6.24 -3.73
N ARG A 332 10.56 6.86 -4.51
CA ARG A 332 10.67 8.32 -4.59
C ARG A 332 9.85 8.86 -5.74
N TYR A 333 8.90 9.72 -5.43
CA TYR A 333 8.11 10.46 -6.43
C TYR A 333 8.54 11.93 -6.47
N LYS A 334 8.82 12.43 -7.69
CA LYS A 334 9.27 13.82 -7.95
C LYS A 334 10.48 14.27 -7.11
N GLY A 335 11.33 13.33 -6.70
CA GLY A 335 12.58 13.59 -5.97
C GLY A 335 12.45 13.94 -4.48
N HIS A 336 11.24 14.13 -3.94
CA HIS A 336 11.07 14.58 -2.55
C HIS A 336 10.02 13.79 -1.76
N LEU A 337 9.02 13.19 -2.42
CA LEU A 337 8.03 12.38 -1.73
C LEU A 337 8.54 10.94 -1.63
N LEU A 338 8.81 10.50 -0.41
CA LEU A 338 9.17 9.11 -0.11
C LEU A 338 7.91 8.32 0.24
N ILE A 339 7.67 7.23 -0.49
CA ILE A 339 6.55 6.32 -0.29
C ILE A 339 7.14 4.97 0.14
N GLY A 340 6.94 4.62 1.40
CA GLY A 340 7.35 3.32 1.92
C GLY A 340 6.35 2.24 1.48
N ALA A 341 6.84 1.23 0.77
CA ALA A 341 6.03 0.13 0.26
C ALA A 341 6.69 -1.23 0.53
N TRP A 342 5.96 -2.29 0.24
CA TRP A 342 6.39 -3.67 0.49
C TRP A 342 6.13 -4.53 -0.73
N LEU A 343 7.19 -5.11 -1.29
CA LEU A 343 7.11 -6.16 -2.29
C LEU A 343 7.04 -7.52 -1.62
N ASN A 344 6.02 -8.29 -1.97
CA ASN A 344 5.88 -9.69 -1.63
C ASN A 344 6.08 -10.55 -2.89
N ARG A 345 7.15 -11.35 -2.92
CA ARG A 345 7.48 -12.20 -4.08
C ARG A 345 6.52 -13.38 -4.24
N GLU A 346 5.94 -13.88 -3.14
CA GLU A 346 5.00 -15.01 -3.18
C GLU A 346 3.65 -14.58 -3.81
N THR A 347 3.14 -13.43 -3.40
CA THR A 347 1.88 -12.88 -3.94
C THR A 347 2.09 -12.02 -5.18
N ARG A 348 3.35 -11.68 -5.51
CA ARG A 348 3.75 -10.75 -6.56
C ARG A 348 3.10 -9.37 -6.42
N LEU A 349 2.95 -8.89 -5.20
CA LEU A 349 2.34 -7.59 -4.92
C LEU A 349 3.31 -6.61 -4.30
N VAL A 350 3.30 -5.39 -4.83
CA VAL A 350 3.70 -4.20 -4.10
C VAL A 350 2.49 -3.67 -3.33
N THR A 351 2.65 -3.45 -2.03
CA THR A 351 1.60 -2.99 -1.13
C THR A 351 2.03 -1.71 -0.40
N GLY A 352 1.07 -0.88 0.04
CA GLY A 352 1.34 0.39 0.73
C GLY A 352 1.21 1.64 -0.15
N LEU A 353 0.68 1.50 -1.37
CA LEU A 353 0.59 2.59 -2.35
C LEU A 353 -0.71 3.40 -2.24
N GLY A 354 -1.68 2.97 -1.42
CA GLY A 354 -3.03 3.51 -1.35
C GLY A 354 -3.12 5.03 -1.16
N PRO A 355 -2.48 5.62 -0.12
CA PRO A 355 -2.52 7.07 0.08
C PRO A 355 -1.99 7.86 -1.11
N TRP A 356 -0.94 7.36 -1.77
CA TRP A 356 -0.37 8.01 -2.94
C TRP A 356 -1.28 7.86 -4.17
N PHE A 357 -1.78 6.66 -4.44
CA PHE A 357 -2.74 6.39 -5.53
C PHE A 357 -3.94 7.34 -5.47
N GLN A 358 -4.58 7.43 -4.31
CA GLN A 358 -5.78 8.25 -4.11
C GLN A 358 -5.55 9.76 -4.29
N THR A 359 -4.30 10.19 -4.17
CA THR A 359 -3.92 11.61 -4.31
C THR A 359 -3.49 11.97 -5.73
N VAL A 360 -2.88 11.03 -6.45
CA VAL A 360 -2.14 11.31 -7.69
C VAL A 360 -2.75 10.67 -8.93
N LEU A 361 -3.35 9.49 -8.81
CA LEU A 361 -3.75 8.68 -9.97
C LEU A 361 -5.26 8.78 -10.26
N PRO A 362 -5.67 8.63 -11.54
CA PRO A 362 -7.06 8.32 -11.85
C PRO A 362 -7.43 6.94 -11.31
N PRO A 363 -8.73 6.69 -11.05
CA PRO A 363 -9.17 5.43 -10.44
C PRO A 363 -9.01 4.16 -11.30
N SER A 364 -8.59 4.27 -12.56
CA SER A 364 -8.32 3.14 -13.45
C SER A 364 -7.41 3.54 -14.60
N GLY A 365 -6.51 2.63 -14.99
CA GLY A 365 -5.70 2.72 -16.20
C GLY A 365 -4.58 3.75 -16.14
N ALA A 366 -4.15 4.19 -14.95
CA ALA A 366 -2.98 5.04 -14.81
C ALA A 366 -1.72 4.26 -15.20
N GLU A 367 -0.89 4.76 -16.10
CA GLU A 367 0.33 4.07 -16.51
C GLU A 367 1.50 4.49 -15.62
N LEU A 368 1.96 3.57 -14.77
CA LEU A 368 3.04 3.84 -13.81
C LEU A 368 4.36 3.28 -14.31
N THR A 369 5.42 4.07 -14.17
CA THR A 369 6.79 3.62 -14.43
C THR A 369 7.59 3.61 -13.13
N ILE A 370 8.33 2.52 -12.90
CA ILE A 370 9.29 2.38 -11.80
C ILE A 370 10.68 2.22 -12.40
N VAL A 371 11.63 3.03 -11.95
CA VAL A 371 13.02 3.04 -12.44
C VAL A 371 13.97 2.69 -11.28
N LYS A 372 14.98 1.85 -11.56
CA LYS A 372 16.04 1.56 -10.59
C LYS A 372 16.85 2.80 -10.27
N THR A 373 17.23 2.94 -9.01
CA THR A 373 18.30 3.86 -8.61
C THR A 373 19.61 3.09 -8.43
N ASP A 374 20.68 3.83 -8.16
CA ASP A 374 21.96 3.25 -7.74
C ASP A 374 21.91 2.68 -6.31
N ILE A 375 20.87 3.00 -5.53
CA ILE A 375 20.69 2.57 -4.14
C ILE A 375 19.80 1.32 -4.10
N PRO A 376 20.31 0.16 -3.64
CA PRO A 376 19.51 -1.06 -3.51
C PRO A 376 18.27 -0.87 -2.63
N GLY A 377 17.10 -1.26 -3.17
CA GLY A 377 15.81 -1.13 -2.50
C GLY A 377 15.15 0.24 -2.64
N GLU A 378 15.83 1.21 -3.26
CA GLU A 378 15.27 2.50 -3.62
C GLU A 378 14.97 2.57 -5.13
N TYR A 379 13.79 3.09 -5.46
CA TYR A 379 13.31 3.20 -6.83
C TYR A 379 12.68 4.57 -7.07
N LEU A 380 12.80 5.07 -8.29
CA LEU A 380 12.05 6.25 -8.74
C LEU A 380 10.68 5.80 -9.22
N LEU A 381 9.65 6.48 -8.76
CA LEU A 381 8.29 6.32 -9.20
C LEU A 381 7.94 7.49 -10.13
N GLU A 382 7.51 7.19 -11.34
CA GLU A 382 7.20 8.15 -12.38
C GLU A 382 5.73 8.01 -12.82
N TYR A 383 5.06 9.17 -12.89
CA TYR A 383 3.72 9.33 -13.42
C TYR A 383 3.54 10.77 -13.88
N ASP A 384 3.24 10.96 -15.16
CA ASP A 384 3.11 12.26 -15.83
C ASP A 384 1.68 12.55 -16.29
N GLY A 385 0.73 11.68 -15.96
CA GLY A 385 -0.66 11.77 -16.39
C GLY A 385 -1.03 10.80 -17.51
N GLU A 386 -0.08 10.01 -18.01
CA GLU A 386 -0.34 8.99 -19.03
C GLU A 386 -1.31 7.89 -18.55
N THR A 387 -2.17 7.46 -19.47
CA THR A 387 -3.15 6.41 -19.21
C THR A 387 -3.11 5.35 -20.31
N ASP A 388 -3.24 4.10 -19.90
CA ASP A 388 -3.32 2.98 -20.84
C ASP A 388 -4.66 3.01 -21.57
N SER A 389 -4.61 3.18 -22.88
CA SER A 389 -5.79 3.30 -23.74
C SER A 389 -6.75 2.11 -23.68
N ARG A 390 -6.30 0.93 -23.23
CA ARG A 390 -7.13 -0.27 -23.18
C ARG A 390 -7.77 -0.53 -21.80
N THR A 391 -7.26 0.06 -20.73
CA THR A 391 -7.78 -0.14 -19.36
C THR A 391 -8.25 1.14 -18.68
N TYR A 392 -7.99 2.30 -19.28
CA TYR A 392 -8.50 3.58 -18.81
C TYR A 392 -10.03 3.66 -18.92
N ILE A 393 -10.65 4.12 -17.84
CA ILE A 393 -12.09 4.35 -17.76
C ILE A 393 -12.30 5.84 -17.49
N GLY A 394 -13.01 6.51 -18.41
CA GLY A 394 -13.34 7.92 -18.27
C GLY A 394 -14.28 8.18 -17.11
N LYS A 395 -14.26 9.41 -16.56
CA LYS A 395 -15.03 9.79 -15.37
C LYS A 395 -16.54 9.56 -15.50
N GLU A 396 -17.10 9.84 -16.68
CA GLU A 396 -18.53 9.65 -16.97
C GLU A 396 -18.90 8.17 -16.91
N THR A 397 -18.20 7.33 -17.65
CA THR A 397 -18.37 5.87 -17.62
C THR A 397 -18.15 5.30 -16.22
N LEU A 398 -17.18 5.84 -15.47
CA LEU A 398 -16.91 5.38 -14.11
C LEU A 398 -18.10 5.62 -13.16
N ALA A 399 -18.75 6.78 -13.27
CA ALA A 399 -19.94 7.09 -12.49
C ALA A 399 -21.12 6.16 -12.85
N GLU A 400 -21.30 5.85 -14.14
CA GLU A 400 -22.32 4.88 -14.59
C GLU A 400 -22.06 3.47 -14.04
N LEU A 401 -20.80 3.03 -14.06
CA LEU A 401 -20.41 1.73 -13.52
C LEU A 401 -20.59 1.66 -12.00
N GLU A 402 -20.38 2.77 -11.28
CA GLU A 402 -20.59 2.87 -9.84
C GLU A 402 -22.08 2.72 -9.48
N GLU A 403 -22.95 3.47 -10.14
CA GLU A 403 -24.40 3.33 -9.97
C GLU A 403 -24.85 1.89 -10.29
N TRP A 404 -24.27 1.30 -11.33
CA TRP A 404 -24.62 -0.06 -11.71
C TRP A 404 -24.14 -1.10 -10.70
N ALA A 405 -22.91 -0.96 -10.18
CA ALA A 405 -22.37 -1.83 -9.15
C ALA A 405 -23.21 -1.78 -7.85
N GLU A 406 -23.66 -0.59 -7.44
CA GLU A 406 -24.53 -0.42 -6.27
C GLU A 406 -25.87 -1.13 -6.45
N ARG A 407 -26.49 -1.01 -7.63
CA ARG A 407 -27.77 -1.68 -7.94
C ARG A 407 -27.67 -3.19 -7.93
N LEU A 408 -26.51 -3.75 -8.26
CA LEU A 408 -26.28 -5.20 -8.37
C LEU A 408 -25.94 -5.88 -7.03
N HIS A 409 -25.68 -5.11 -5.97
CA HIS A 409 -25.26 -5.64 -4.66
C HIS A 409 -26.24 -6.66 -4.06
N GLY A 410 -27.53 -6.57 -4.37
CA GLY A 410 -28.58 -7.50 -3.89
C GLY A 410 -28.99 -8.60 -4.88
N HIS A 411 -28.66 -8.45 -6.17
CA HIS A 411 -29.08 -9.36 -7.24
C HIS A 411 -27.95 -9.53 -8.25
N PRO A 412 -26.95 -10.38 -7.97
CA PRO A 412 -25.80 -10.55 -8.84
C PRO A 412 -26.22 -11.16 -10.17
N LEU A 413 -25.85 -10.50 -11.26
CA LEU A 413 -25.99 -11.01 -12.61
C LEU A 413 -24.87 -12.01 -12.94
N SER A 414 -25.12 -12.90 -13.90
CA SER A 414 -24.05 -13.70 -14.51
C SER A 414 -23.09 -12.82 -15.29
N LEU A 415 -21.86 -13.28 -15.50
CA LEU A 415 -20.87 -12.53 -16.26
C LEU A 415 -21.34 -12.26 -17.68
N ARG A 416 -22.05 -13.21 -18.31
CA ARG A 416 -22.68 -13.01 -19.62
C ARG A 416 -23.63 -11.81 -19.60
N GLU A 417 -24.53 -11.77 -18.62
CA GLU A 417 -25.52 -10.69 -18.47
C GLU A 417 -24.84 -9.33 -18.20
N LEU A 418 -23.67 -9.32 -17.55
CA LEU A 418 -22.85 -8.12 -17.37
C LEU A 418 -22.14 -7.69 -18.66
N CYS A 419 -21.70 -8.62 -19.50
CA CYS A 419 -20.98 -8.28 -20.72
C CYS A 419 -21.87 -7.59 -21.76
N LEU A 420 -23.12 -8.04 -21.92
CA LEU A 420 -24.04 -7.55 -22.96
C LEU A 420 -24.21 -6.02 -22.99
N PRO A 421 -24.58 -5.33 -21.89
CA PRO A 421 -24.76 -3.88 -21.92
C PRO A 421 -23.43 -3.10 -22.06
N LEU A 422 -22.29 -3.69 -21.68
CA LEU A 422 -20.99 -3.02 -21.74
C LEU A 422 -20.36 -2.97 -23.14
N MET A 423 -20.76 -3.85 -24.06
CA MET A 423 -20.17 -3.92 -25.40
C MET A 423 -20.66 -2.81 -26.34
N GLY A 424 -21.88 -2.32 -26.13
CA GLY A 424 -22.53 -1.31 -26.99
C GLY A 424 -22.59 -1.71 -28.48
N ASP A 425 -23.03 -0.79 -29.32
CA ASP A 425 -23.21 -1.06 -30.76
C ASP A 425 -21.89 -1.18 -31.54
N LYS A 426 -20.83 -0.51 -31.05
CA LYS A 426 -19.52 -0.45 -31.73
C LYS A 426 -18.58 -1.59 -31.33
N GLY A 427 -18.98 -2.42 -30.36
CA GLY A 427 -18.11 -3.40 -29.75
C GLY A 427 -16.98 -2.78 -28.92
N VAL A 428 -16.35 -3.62 -28.12
CA VAL A 428 -15.39 -3.22 -27.08
C VAL A 428 -14.11 -4.02 -27.19
N LEU A 429 -12.98 -3.42 -26.82
CA LEU A 429 -11.73 -4.15 -26.68
C LEU A 429 -11.81 -5.09 -25.48
N PHE A 430 -11.15 -6.25 -25.56
CA PHE A 430 -11.16 -7.24 -24.48
C PHE A 430 -10.73 -6.64 -23.14
N ASP A 431 -9.60 -5.93 -23.12
CA ASP A 431 -9.03 -5.33 -21.90
C ASP A 431 -9.92 -4.22 -21.32
N GLN A 432 -10.62 -3.50 -22.20
CA GLN A 432 -11.51 -2.42 -21.81
C GLN A 432 -12.78 -2.99 -21.15
N LEU A 433 -13.33 -4.06 -21.72
CA LEU A 433 -14.43 -4.80 -21.11
C LEU A 433 -14.01 -5.40 -19.77
N TRP A 434 -12.82 -6.01 -19.71
CA TRP A 434 -12.27 -6.58 -18.49
C TRP A 434 -12.07 -5.53 -17.38
N ALA A 435 -11.55 -4.35 -17.71
CA ALA A 435 -11.37 -3.25 -16.76
C ALA A 435 -12.73 -2.75 -16.22
N GLN A 436 -13.72 -2.56 -17.09
CA GLN A 436 -15.07 -2.15 -16.68
C GLN A 436 -15.76 -3.21 -15.82
N LEU A 437 -15.63 -4.49 -16.18
CA LEU A 437 -16.16 -5.60 -15.37
C LEU A 437 -15.54 -5.63 -13.99
N ASN A 438 -14.21 -5.46 -13.87
CA ASN A 438 -13.51 -5.46 -12.58
C ASN A 438 -13.87 -4.27 -11.68
N PHE A 439 -14.45 -3.21 -12.24
CA PHE A 439 -15.06 -2.15 -11.45
C PHE A 439 -16.33 -2.63 -10.72
N ILE A 440 -17.16 -3.42 -11.41
CA ILE A 440 -18.44 -3.94 -10.91
C ILE A 440 -18.24 -5.18 -10.03
N ARG A 441 -17.43 -6.12 -10.51
CA ARG A 441 -17.17 -7.43 -9.88
C ARG A 441 -15.80 -7.93 -10.30
N ARG A 442 -14.98 -8.36 -9.34
CA ARG A 442 -13.69 -8.98 -9.62
C ARG A 442 -13.87 -10.20 -10.54
N VAL A 443 -13.18 -10.19 -11.69
CA VAL A 443 -13.25 -11.22 -12.73
C VAL A 443 -11.86 -11.39 -13.35
N SER A 444 -11.41 -12.63 -13.54
CA SER A 444 -10.16 -12.90 -14.26
C SER A 444 -10.33 -12.80 -15.79
N ARG A 445 -9.25 -12.57 -16.52
CA ARG A 445 -9.23 -12.57 -17.98
C ARG A 445 -9.65 -13.94 -18.52
N ALA A 446 -9.21 -15.03 -17.88
CA ALA A 446 -9.65 -16.38 -18.24
C ALA A 446 -11.16 -16.59 -18.08
N GLN A 447 -11.76 -16.04 -17.02
CA GLN A 447 -13.21 -16.07 -16.80
C GLN A 447 -13.96 -15.30 -17.89
N LEU A 448 -13.47 -14.11 -18.26
CA LEU A 448 -14.04 -13.33 -19.35
C LEU A 448 -13.93 -14.07 -20.68
N ALA A 449 -12.73 -14.54 -21.04
CA ALA A 449 -12.48 -15.28 -22.27
C ALA A 449 -13.35 -16.54 -22.39
N SER A 450 -13.57 -17.23 -21.27
CA SER A 450 -14.46 -18.40 -21.22
C SER A 450 -15.89 -18.05 -21.59
N VAL A 451 -16.42 -16.95 -21.04
CA VAL A 451 -17.78 -16.50 -21.32
C VAL A 451 -17.92 -15.99 -22.76
N LEU A 452 -16.94 -15.26 -23.26
CA LEU A 452 -16.91 -14.77 -24.64
C LEU A 452 -16.79 -15.89 -25.68
N THR A 453 -16.17 -17.02 -25.32
CA THR A 453 -16.06 -18.19 -26.21
C THR A 453 -17.28 -19.12 -26.08
N PHE A 454 -17.80 -19.31 -24.87
CA PHE A 454 -18.81 -20.34 -24.61
C PHE A 454 -20.22 -19.97 -25.10
N TYR A 455 -20.56 -18.68 -25.11
CA TYR A 455 -21.90 -18.22 -25.48
C TYR A 455 -21.93 -17.67 -26.90
N ASN A 456 -22.88 -18.13 -27.69
CA ASN A 456 -23.00 -17.76 -29.11
C ASN A 456 -23.43 -16.29 -29.32
N CYS A 457 -23.97 -15.66 -28.28
CA CYS A 457 -24.33 -14.25 -28.30
C CYS A 457 -23.13 -13.28 -28.31
N PHE A 458 -21.90 -13.78 -28.36
CA PHE A 458 -20.70 -12.97 -28.52
C PHE A 458 -19.98 -13.30 -29.83
N SER A 459 -19.48 -12.26 -30.50
CA SER A 459 -18.67 -12.40 -31.71
C SER A 459 -17.45 -11.48 -31.64
N TYR A 460 -16.40 -11.86 -32.35
CA TYR A 460 -15.17 -11.09 -32.45
C TYR A 460 -14.98 -10.64 -33.90
N ASP A 461 -14.90 -9.33 -34.11
CA ASP A 461 -14.64 -8.72 -35.42
C ASP A 461 -13.72 -7.51 -35.26
N ALA A 462 -12.77 -7.35 -36.19
CA ALA A 462 -11.85 -6.22 -36.28
C ALA A 462 -11.18 -5.79 -34.93
N GLY A 463 -10.81 -6.77 -34.08
CA GLY A 463 -10.18 -6.48 -32.79
C GLY A 463 -11.14 -6.25 -31.62
N ARG A 464 -12.45 -6.31 -31.84
CA ARG A 464 -13.49 -5.95 -30.87
C ARG A 464 -14.49 -7.08 -30.66
N TRP A 465 -15.02 -7.13 -29.45
CA TRP A 465 -16.10 -8.03 -29.06
C TRP A 465 -17.44 -7.34 -29.17
N HIS A 466 -18.40 -8.03 -29.78
CA HIS A 466 -19.75 -7.55 -30.02
C HIS A 466 -20.78 -8.51 -29.42
N ALA A 467 -21.86 -7.94 -28.89
CA ALA A 467 -23.05 -8.70 -28.56
C ALA A 467 -23.88 -8.91 -29.84
N VAL A 468 -24.23 -10.17 -30.15
CA VAL A 468 -25.04 -10.53 -31.32
C VAL A 468 -26.53 -10.46 -30.94
N PRO A 469 -27.33 -9.56 -31.54
CA PRO A 469 -28.75 -9.43 -31.19
C PRO A 469 -29.54 -10.68 -31.58
N GLY A 470 -30.37 -11.18 -30.67
CA GLY A 470 -31.33 -12.27 -30.94
C GLY A 470 -30.79 -13.69 -30.75
N GLU A 471 -29.49 -13.86 -30.58
CA GLU A 471 -28.92 -15.11 -30.07
C GLU A 471 -29.08 -15.14 -28.55
N GLY A 472 -29.94 -16.04 -28.05
CA GLY A 472 -30.27 -16.15 -26.63
C GLY A 472 -29.11 -16.71 -25.78
N ALA A 473 -29.45 -17.28 -24.62
CA ALA A 473 -28.50 -17.96 -23.73
C ALA A 473 -27.94 -19.29 -24.29
N ALA A 474 -27.97 -19.49 -25.61
CA ALA A 474 -27.43 -20.67 -26.26
C ALA A 474 -25.92 -20.73 -26.10
N CYS A 475 -25.41 -21.90 -25.78
CA CYS A 475 -23.98 -22.16 -25.64
C CYS A 475 -23.51 -23.19 -26.67
N ASP A 476 -22.22 -23.19 -26.94
CA ASP A 476 -21.59 -24.24 -27.73
C ASP A 476 -21.44 -25.50 -26.86
N GLU A 477 -22.32 -26.48 -27.07
CA GLU A 477 -22.29 -27.75 -26.33
C GLU A 477 -20.99 -28.55 -26.58
N SER A 478 -20.27 -28.31 -27.69
CA SER A 478 -18.99 -28.98 -27.96
C SER A 478 -17.93 -28.60 -26.93
N LEU A 479 -18.00 -27.39 -26.36
CA LEU A 479 -17.03 -26.89 -25.39
C LEU A 479 -17.26 -27.43 -23.97
N LEU A 480 -18.34 -28.18 -23.73
CA LEU A 480 -18.63 -28.75 -22.41
C LEU A 480 -17.52 -29.67 -21.90
N GLU A 481 -16.75 -30.32 -22.76
CA GLU A 481 -15.62 -31.15 -22.33
C GLU A 481 -14.44 -30.35 -21.78
N HIS A 482 -14.32 -29.07 -22.15
CA HIS A 482 -13.26 -28.17 -21.71
C HIS A 482 -13.62 -27.39 -20.43
N VAL A 483 -14.82 -27.58 -19.89
CA VAL A 483 -15.27 -26.89 -18.67
C VAL A 483 -14.50 -27.43 -17.45
N VAL A 484 -13.72 -26.55 -16.80
CA VAL A 484 -12.85 -26.86 -15.65
C VAL A 484 -13.68 -27.33 -14.46
N GLY A 485 -13.41 -28.52 -13.93
CA GLY A 485 -14.13 -29.07 -12.77
C GLY A 485 -15.44 -29.81 -13.11
N ARG A 486 -15.82 -29.90 -14.39
CA ARG A 486 -17.02 -30.64 -14.82
C ARG A 486 -16.96 -32.12 -14.45
N GLN A 487 -15.79 -32.77 -14.63
CA GLN A 487 -15.65 -34.20 -14.34
C GLN A 487 -15.80 -34.51 -12.84
N GLU A 488 -15.30 -33.62 -11.99
CA GLU A 488 -15.48 -33.70 -10.54
C GLU A 488 -16.96 -33.50 -10.17
N ALA A 489 -17.61 -32.48 -10.74
CA ALA A 489 -19.05 -32.24 -10.53
C ALA A 489 -19.92 -33.43 -11.01
N LEU A 490 -19.60 -34.03 -12.16
CA LEU A 490 -20.28 -35.24 -12.65
C LEU A 490 -20.09 -36.43 -11.71
N THR A 491 -18.90 -36.57 -11.13
CA THR A 491 -18.59 -37.63 -10.16
C THR A 491 -19.35 -37.42 -8.85
N GLN A 492 -19.39 -36.20 -8.34
CA GLN A 492 -20.14 -35.82 -7.13
C GLN A 492 -21.65 -36.01 -7.32
N ALA A 493 -22.21 -35.58 -8.45
CA ALA A 493 -23.63 -35.75 -8.78
C ALA A 493 -24.03 -37.24 -8.85
N ARG A 494 -23.14 -38.11 -9.37
CA ARG A 494 -23.35 -39.56 -9.38
C ARG A 494 -23.26 -40.20 -7.99
N GLN A 495 -22.43 -39.65 -7.11
CA GLN A 495 -22.26 -40.13 -5.73
C GLN A 495 -23.41 -39.70 -4.82
N GLY A 496 -23.98 -38.50 -5.00
CA GLY A 496 -25.15 -38.02 -4.24
C GLY A 496 -26.50 -38.65 -4.64
N HIS A 497 -26.50 -39.56 -5.62
CA HIS A 497 -27.68 -40.35 -6.05
C HIS A 497 -27.57 -41.85 -5.72
N ARG A 498 -26.52 -42.25 -4.99
CA ARG A 498 -26.45 -43.56 -4.31
C ARG A 498 -26.76 -43.36 -2.84
#